data_AF-A0A6M1ZMV5-F1
#
_entry.id   AF-A0A6M1ZMV5-F1
#
_cell.length_a   1.000
_cell.length_b   1.000
_cell.length_c   1.000
_cell.angle_alpha   90.00
_cell.angle_beta   90.00
_cell.angle_gamma   90.00
#
_symmetry.space_group_name_H-M   'P 1'
#
loop_
_entity.id
_entity.type
_entity.pdbx_description
1 polymer ?
#
loop_
_entity_poly.entity_id
_entity_poly.type
_entity_poly.pdbx_seq_one_letter_code
_entity_poly.pdbx_strand_id
1 'polypeptide(L)' 'VRLHRLWEVYLVNYIGVGSERVHKNAEEIEHILSPELEKKLTRLLDNPERDPHNQPIPQPEVDHVP' A
#
# COMPACT_ATOMS: atom_id res chain seq x y z
N VAL A 1 -5.70 3.89 -4.98
CA VAL A 1 -6.29 3.32 -3.74
C VAL A 1 -5.51 2.12 -3.18
N ARG A 2 -5.29 1.00 -3.91
CA ARG A 2 -4.53 -0.16 -3.36
C ARG A 2 -3.09 0.22 -2.98
N LEU A 3 -2.40 0.87 -3.91
CA LEU A 3 -1.03 1.35 -3.74
C LEU A 3 -0.88 2.30 -2.55
N HIS A 4 -1.83 3.22 -2.37
CA HIS A 4 -1.92 4.10 -1.20
C HIS A 4 -1.88 3.30 0.10
N ARG A 5 -2.79 2.33 0.24
CA ARG A 5 -2.88 1.46 1.43
C ARG A 5 -1.59 0.71 1.70
N LEU A 6 -0.99 0.11 0.66
CA LEU A 6 0.28 -0.61 0.79
C LEU A 6 1.41 0.31 1.24
N TRP A 7 1.44 1.54 0.73
CA TRP A 7 2.42 2.53 1.13
C TRP A 7 2.25 2.96 2.59
N GLU A 8 1.02 3.13 3.06
CA GLU A 8 0.73 3.40 4.46
C GLU A 8 1.20 2.25 5.37
N VAL A 9 0.90 1.00 5.01
CA VAL A 9 1.38 -0.19 5.73
C VAL A 9 2.90 -0.19 5.81
N TYR A 10 3.58 0.08 4.69
CA TYR A 10 5.04 0.12 4.65
C TYR A 10 5.61 1.20 5.57
N LEU A 11 5.08 2.42 5.49
CA LEU A 11 5.55 3.54 6.30
C LEU A 11 5.31 3.32 7.80
N VAL A 12 4.17 2.74 8.18
CA VAL A 12 3.88 2.42 9.58
C VAL A 12 4.74 1.27 10.08
N ASN A 13 4.81 0.16 9.34
CA ASN A 13 5.49 -1.06 9.80
C ASN A 13 7.01 -1.00 9.71
N TYR A 14 7.57 -0.35 8.68
CA TYR A 14 9.01 -0.34 8.42
C TYR A 14 9.69 0.96 8.81
N ILE A 15 9.00 2.10 8.66
CA ILE A 15 9.58 3.42 8.98
C ILE A 15 9.12 3.91 10.36
N GLY A 16 8.04 3.36 10.92
CA GLY A 16 7.49 3.81 12.21
C GLY A 16 6.82 5.17 12.12
N VAL A 17 6.34 5.56 10.94
CA VAL A 17 5.57 6.80 10.77
C VAL A 17 4.24 6.64 11.49
N GLY A 18 3.86 7.62 12.30
CA GLY A 18 2.54 7.63 12.94
C GLY A 18 1.42 7.62 11.91
N SER A 19 0.41 6.79 12.11
CA SER A 19 -0.75 6.62 11.22
C SER A 19 -1.50 7.93 10.92
N GLU A 20 -1.42 8.92 11.81
CA GLU A 20 -2.02 10.25 11.58
C GLU A 20 -1.27 11.10 10.54
N ARG A 21 0.04 10.88 10.39
CA ARG A 21 0.89 11.58 9.41
C ARG A 21 1.06 10.82 8.10
N VAL A 22 0.79 9.52 8.10
CA VAL A 22 1.05 8.65 6.95
C VAL A 22 0.15 8.99 5.76
N HIS A 23 -1.09 9.40 6.02
CA HIS A 23 -2.10 9.71 4.99
C HIS A 23 -1.63 10.80 4.02
N LYS A 24 -1.07 11.91 4.53
CA LYS A 24 -0.57 13.02 3.70
C LYS A 24 0.63 12.60 2.84
N ASN A 25 1.56 11.85 3.42
CA ASN A 25 2.72 11.36 2.69
C ASN A 25 2.31 10.33 1.62
N ALA A 26 1.28 9.53 1.91
CA ALA A 26 0.75 8.56 0.96
C ALA A 26 -0.02 9.21 -0.19
N GLU A 27 -0.80 10.28 0.06
CA GLU A 27 -1.46 11.06 -1.00
C GLU A 27 -0.45 11.69 -1.98
N GLU A 28 0.62 12.31 -1.48
CA GLU A 28 1.62 12.95 -2.34
C GLU A 28 2.36 11.93 -3.22
N ILE A 29 2.62 10.74 -2.67
CA ILE A 29 3.39 9.71 -3.35
C ILE A 29 2.49 8.86 -4.26
N GLU A 30 1.21 8.67 -3.96
CA GLU A 30 0.27 7.90 -4.80
C GLU A 30 0.27 8.34 -6.28
N HIS A 31 0.48 9.62 -6.55
CA HIS A 31 0.51 10.18 -7.91
C HIS A 31 1.78 9.85 -8.71
N ILE A 32 2.85 9.39 -8.05
CA ILE A 32 4.14 9.06 -8.66
C ILE A 32 4.48 7.56 -8.61
N LEU A 33 3.74 6.76 -7.84
CA LEU A 33 4.02 5.33 -7.71
C LEU A 33 3.48 4.55 -8.91
N SER A 34 4.35 3.71 -9.48
CA SER A 34 4.03 2.86 -10.64
C SER A 34 3.46 1.49 -10.23
N PRO A 35 2.72 0.79 -11.12
CA PRO A 35 2.18 -0.56 -10.86
C PRO A 35 3.26 -1.60 -10.50
N GLU A 36 4.48 -1.43 -11.01
CA GLU A 36 5.61 -2.29 -10.65
C GLU A 36 5.99 -2.16 -9.16
N LEU A 37 5.89 -0.96 -8.60
CA LEU A 37 6.18 -0.74 -7.20
C LEU A 37 5.08 -1.34 -6.32
N GLU A 38 3.82 -1.30 -6.77
CA GLU A 38 2.73 -2.00 -6.10
C GLU A 38 3.03 -3.49 -5.94
N LYS A 39 3.48 -4.14 -7.02
CA LYS A 39 3.85 -5.57 -7.00
C LYS A 39 5.02 -5.83 -6.05
N LYS A 40 6.03 -4.96 -6.03
CA LYS A 40 7.17 -5.06 -5.11
C LYS A 40 6.74 -4.89 -3.65
N LEU A 41 5.93 -3.87 -3.35
CA LEU A 41 5.40 -3.62 -2.00
C LEU A 41 4.50 -4.75 -1.53
N THR A 42 3.61 -5.26 -2.40
CA THR A 42 2.75 -6.41 -2.09
C THR A 42 3.59 -7.61 -1.66
N ARG A 43 4.67 -7.92 -2.39
CA ARG A 43 5.58 -9.02 -2.03
C ARG A 43 6.39 -8.75 -0.77
N LEU A 44 6.84 -7.51 -0.59
CA LEU A 44 7.64 -7.11 0.58
C LEU A 44 6.82 -7.17 1.87
N LEU A 45 5.54 -6.83 1.80
CA LEU A 45 4.60 -6.80 2.92
C LEU A 45 3.88 -8.14 3.13
N ASP A 46 4.27 -9.20 2.42
CA ASP A 46 3.66 -10.53 2.48
C ASP A 46 2.13 -10.53 2.23
N ASN A 47 1.72 -9.77 1.21
CA ASN A 47 0.32 -9.63 0.76
C ASN A 47 -0.67 -9.23 1.87
N PRO A 48 -0.55 -8.01 2.43
CA PRO A 48 -1.43 -7.57 3.50
C PRO A 48 -2.87 -7.39 3.01
N GLU A 49 -3.83 -7.85 3.81
CA GLU A 49 -5.27 -7.73 3.52
C GLU A 49 -5.89 -6.43 4.07
N ARG A 50 -5.22 -5.83 5.07
CA ARG A 50 -5.68 -4.63 5.77
C ARG A 50 -4.56 -3.63 5.92
N ASP A 51 -4.94 -2.36 5.95
CA ASP A 51 -4.04 -1.26 6.22
C ASP A 51 -3.94 -0.92 7.73
N PRO A 52 -3.13 0.06 8.14
CA PRO A 52 -3.00 0.47 9.54
C PRO A 52 -4.29 1.03 10.15
N HIS A 53 -5.23 1.48 9.30
CA HIS A 53 -6.55 1.98 9.69
C HIS A 53 -7.63 0.89 9.66
N ASN A 54 -7.23 -0.37 9.48
CA ASN A 54 -8.08 -1.55 9.43
C ASN A 54 -9.04 -1.58 8.22
N GLN A 55 -8.79 -0.76 7.21
CA GLN A 55 -9.51 -0.71 5.95
C GLN A 55 -9.00 -1.82 5.00
N PRO A 56 -9.90 -2.44 4.21
CA PRO A 56 -9.50 -3.49 3.29
C PRO A 56 -8.60 -2.94 2.18
N ILE A 57 -7.53 -3.68 1.87
CA ILE A 57 -6.67 -3.41 0.72
C ILE A 57 -7.31 -4.10 -0.49
N PRO A 58 -7.73 -3.36 -1.54
CA PRO A 58 -8.29 -3.97 -2.76
C PRO A 58 -7.28 -4.95 -3.31
N GLN A 59 -7.68 -6.14 -3.76
CA GLN A 59 -6.75 -7.10 -4.37
C GLN A 59 -6.13 -6.52 -5.64
N PRO A 60 -4.88 -6.90 -6.00
CA PRO A 60 -4.35 -6.48 -7.29
C PRO A 60 -5.28 -7.07 -8.34
N GLU A 61 -5.55 -6.31 -9.41
CA GLU A 61 -6.23 -6.85 -10.58
C GLU A 61 -5.33 -7.96 -11.12
N VAL A 62 -5.58 -9.19 -10.66
CA VAL A 62 -4.94 -10.38 -11.19
C VAL A 62 -5.53 -10.51 -12.56
N ASP A 63 -4.73 -10.24 -13.59
CA ASP A 63 -5.03 -10.62 -14.97
C ASP A 63 -5.47 -12.09 -14.90
N HIS A 64 -6.79 -12.30 -14.97
CA HIS A 64 -7.38 -13.60 -14.85
C HIS A 64 -7.03 -14.29 -16.17
N VAL A 65 -5.87 -14.94 -16.22
CA VAL A 65 -5.51 -15.80 -17.34
C VAL A 65 -6.44 -17.02 -17.23
N PRO A 66 -7.35 -17.22 -18.21
CA PRO A 66 -8.31 -18.31 -18.20
C PRO A 66 -7.65 -19.68 -18.40
#